data_AF-A0A354V8T1-F1
#
_entry.id   AF-A0A354V8T1-F1
#
_cell.length_a   1.000
_cell.length_b   1.000
_cell.length_c   1.000
_cell.angle_alpha   90.00
_cell.angle_beta   90.00
_cell.angle_gamma   90.00
#
_symmetry.space_group_name_H-M   'P 1'
#
loop_
_entity.id
_entity.type
_entity.pdbx_description
1 polymer ?
#
loop_
_entity_poly.entity_id
_entity_poly.type
_entity_poly.pdbx_seq_one_letter_code
_entity_poly.pdbx_strand_id
1 'polypeptide(L)'
;MNKSLALLLLLLVSGCADLGSFDQPGKWTATGSNDANLRVMIANPYDLREGVDAPGTMSAEAAPPVKRLFQGRRTPLPLANASQIGASNEQQPQPQPIPLNGQ
;
A
#
# COMPACT_ATOMS: atom_id res chain seq x y z
N MET A 1 38.37 5.48 -28.12
CA MET A 1 37.12 5.72 -27.37
C MET A 1 37.27 5.11 -25.98
N ASN A 2 37.27 5.94 -24.94
CA ASN A 2 37.65 5.51 -23.60
C ASN A 2 36.50 4.71 -23.00
N LYS A 3 36.71 3.42 -22.71
CA LYS A 3 35.67 2.50 -22.20
C LYS A 3 35.01 3.04 -20.91
N SER A 4 35.78 3.75 -20.08
CA SER A 4 35.27 4.39 -18.86
C SER A 4 34.28 5.53 -19.13
N LEU A 5 34.47 6.28 -20.22
CA LEU A 5 33.53 7.34 -20.62
C LEU A 5 32.20 6.72 -21.11
N ALA A 6 32.28 5.64 -21.87
CA ALA A 6 31.09 4.92 -22.35
C ALA A 6 30.29 4.33 -21.19
N LEU A 7 30.95 3.77 -20.17
CA LEU A 7 30.29 3.25 -18.97
C LEU A 7 29.64 4.35 -18.14
N LEU A 8 30.33 5.49 -17.95
CA LEU A 8 29.78 6.65 -17.23
C LEU A 8 28.53 7.22 -17.94
N LEU A 9 28.58 7.30 -19.27
CA LEU A 9 27.45 7.74 -20.08
C LEU A 9 26.27 6.76 -19.97
N LEU A 10 26.53 5.45 -19.93
CA LEU A 10 25.50 4.43 -19.79
C LEU A 10 24.79 4.50 -18.43
N LEU A 11 25.54 4.74 -17.34
CA LEU A 11 24.97 4.88 -16.01
C LEU A 11 24.07 6.13 -15.91
N LEU A 12 24.48 7.25 -16.50
CA LEU A 12 23.72 8.50 -16.48
C LEU A 12 22.35 8.40 -17.17
N VAL A 13 22.23 7.56 -18.20
CA VAL A 13 20.95 7.36 -18.92
C VAL A 13 20.02 6.35 -18.20
N SER A 14 20.57 5.44 -17.40
CA SER A 14 19.78 4.42 -16.68
C SER A 14 19.06 4.92 -15.41
N GLY A 15 19.40 6.12 -14.90
CA GLY A 15 18.84 6.65 -13.66
C GLY A 15 17.44 7.27 -13.75
N CYS A 16 16.88 7.39 -14.95
CA CYS A 16 15.56 7.97 -15.19
C CYS A 16 14.46 6.91 -15.37
N ALA A 17 14.70 5.67 -14.95
CA ALA A 17 13.65 4.67 -14.89
C ALA A 17 12.69 5.03 -13.74
N ASP A 18 11.44 5.31 -14.10
CA ASP A 18 10.31 5.55 -13.20
C ASP A 18 10.38 4.61 -11.99
N LEU A 19 10.58 5.18 -10.79
CA LEU A 19 10.85 4.48 -9.52
C LEU A 19 9.67 3.61 -9.03
N GLY A 20 8.68 3.41 -9.89
CA GLY A 20 7.65 2.42 -9.77
C GLY A 20 6.29 3.10 -9.80
N SER A 21 5.77 3.35 -11.02
CA SER A 21 4.37 3.72 -11.22
C SER A 21 3.46 2.93 -10.29
N PHE A 22 2.60 3.65 -9.56
CA PHE A 22 1.60 3.07 -8.68
C PHE A 22 0.50 2.32 -9.47
N ASP A 23 0.49 2.47 -10.80
CA ASP A 23 -0.47 1.83 -11.71
C ASP A 23 0.02 0.47 -12.25
N GLN A 24 1.12 -0.07 -11.73
CA GLN A 24 1.62 -1.38 -12.16
C GLN A 24 0.66 -2.52 -11.76
N PRO A 25 0.42 -3.50 -12.65
CA PRO A 25 -0.35 -4.70 -12.31
C PRO A 25 0.20 -5.41 -11.07
N GLY A 26 -0.68 -5.76 -10.14
CA GLY A 26 -0.31 -6.42 -8.88
C GLY A 26 0.08 -5.47 -7.75
N LYS A 27 0.15 -4.16 -8.00
CA LYS A 27 0.10 -3.16 -6.92
C LYS A 27 -1.34 -2.94 -6.49
N TRP A 28 -1.51 -2.63 -5.21
CA TRP A 28 -2.83 -2.30 -4.69
C TRP A 28 -3.23 -0.91 -5.16
N THR A 29 -4.41 -0.82 -5.79
CA THR A 29 -5.02 0.43 -6.24
C THR A 29 -6.46 0.45 -5.76
N ALA A 30 -6.82 1.45 -4.95
CA ALA A 30 -8.22 1.63 -4.56
C ALA A 30 -9.06 1.96 -5.80
N THR A 31 -10.13 1.22 -6.04
CA THR A 31 -11.05 1.45 -7.16
C THR A 31 -12.50 1.29 -6.71
N GLY A 32 -13.43 1.91 -7.46
CA GLY A 32 -14.86 1.78 -7.25
C GLY A 32 -15.31 2.10 -5.83
N SER A 33 -16.10 1.22 -5.22
CA SER A 33 -16.63 1.38 -3.86
C SER A 33 -15.56 1.44 -2.78
N ASN A 34 -14.40 0.81 -2.99
CA ASN A 34 -13.32 0.86 -2.02
C ASN A 34 -12.72 2.27 -1.92
N ASP A 35 -12.47 2.92 -3.06
CA ASP A 35 -11.99 4.31 -3.10
C ASP A 35 -13.00 5.27 -2.41
N ALA A 36 -14.30 5.10 -2.70
CA ALA A 36 -15.35 5.90 -2.07
C ALA A 36 -15.37 5.72 -0.54
N ASN A 37 -15.30 4.48 -0.04
CA ASN A 37 -15.29 4.21 1.39
C ASN A 37 -14.05 4.78 2.09
N LEU A 38 -12.88 4.63 1.48
CA LEU A 38 -11.63 5.17 2.02
C LEU A 38 -11.69 6.70 2.15
N ARG A 39 -12.25 7.40 1.15
CA ARG A 39 -12.44 8.86 1.22
C ARG A 39 -13.35 9.30 2.37
N VAL A 40 -14.36 8.51 2.72
CA VAL A 40 -15.25 8.80 3.85
C VAL A 40 -14.57 8.51 5.19
N MET A 41 -13.66 7.55 5.24
CA MET A 41 -12.92 7.18 6.46
C MET A 41 -11.74 8.12 6.76
N ILE A 42 -11.31 8.94 5.82
CA ILE A 42 -10.18 9.85 5.99
C ILE A 42 -10.59 11.08 6.79
N ALA A 43 -9.92 11.30 7.92
CA ALA A 43 -10.18 12.42 8.81
C ALA A 43 -9.79 13.77 8.17
N ASN A 44 -8.70 13.83 7.41
CA ASN A 44 -8.24 15.02 6.70
C ASN A 44 -7.97 14.69 5.21
N PRO A 45 -8.76 15.22 4.26
CA PRO A 45 -8.57 14.95 2.83
C PRO A 45 -7.21 15.36 2.27
N TYR A 46 -6.47 16.25 2.95
CA TYR A 46 -5.13 16.66 2.54
C TYR A 46 -4.10 15.52 2.68
N ASP A 47 -4.33 14.58 3.60
CA ASP A 47 -3.42 13.45 3.87
C ASP A 47 -3.32 12.48 2.68
N LEU A 48 -4.29 12.51 1.76
CA LEU A 48 -4.26 11.75 0.49
C LEU A 48 -3.16 12.21 -0.46
N ARG A 49 -2.67 13.46 -0.30
CA ARG A 49 -1.66 14.04 -1.18
C ARG A 49 -0.28 14.04 -0.55
N GLU A 50 -0.20 14.39 0.73
CA GLU A 50 1.10 14.66 1.37
C GLU A 50 1.40 13.75 2.58
N GLY A 51 0.47 12.86 2.97
CA GLY A 51 0.57 12.11 4.22
C GLY A 51 0.42 13.00 5.45
N VAL A 52 0.39 12.38 6.64
CA VAL A 52 0.21 13.08 7.92
C VAL A 52 1.53 13.62 8.49
N ASP A 53 2.66 13.05 8.07
CA ASP A 53 3.97 13.32 8.65
C ASP A 53 4.75 14.41 7.90
N ALA A 54 5.72 15.01 8.60
CA ALA A 54 6.58 16.05 8.03
C ALA A 54 7.31 15.53 6.77
N PRO A 55 7.35 16.33 5.69
CA PRO A 55 7.99 15.93 4.45
C PRO A 55 9.45 15.53 4.70
N GLY A 56 9.82 14.32 4.27
CA GLY A 56 11.17 13.78 4.41
C GLY A 56 11.46 13.04 5.72
N THR A 57 10.49 12.94 6.64
CA THR A 57 10.64 12.10 7.83
C THR A 57 10.00 10.73 7.60
N MET A 58 10.78 9.66 7.76
CA MET A 58 10.19 8.35 7.98
C MET A 58 9.71 8.32 9.43
N SER A 59 8.45 7.98 9.66
CA SER A 59 7.95 7.73 11.02
C SER A 59 8.87 6.73 11.73
N ALA A 60 9.02 6.89 13.05
CA ALA A 60 9.96 6.09 13.85
C ALA A 60 9.75 4.57 13.67
N GLU A 61 8.49 4.16 13.49
CA GLU A 61 8.07 2.79 13.18
C GLU A 61 8.52 2.31 11.79
N ALA A 62 8.52 3.19 10.78
CA ALA A 62 8.88 2.84 9.41
C ALA A 62 10.41 2.82 9.18
N ALA A 63 11.18 3.54 9.99
CA ALA A 63 12.62 3.69 9.77
C ALA A 63 13.42 2.37 9.86
N PRO A 64 13.21 1.46 10.84
CA PRO A 64 13.99 0.22 10.93
C PRO A 64 13.75 -0.76 9.78
N PRO A 65 12.50 -1.07 9.36
CA PRO A 65 12.26 -1.92 8.19
C PRO A 65 12.85 -1.37 6.90
N VAL A 66 12.71 -0.07 6.65
CA VAL A 66 13.22 0.58 5.44
C VAL A 66 14.76 0.57 5.42
N LYS A 67 15.40 0.88 6.56
CA LYS A 67 16.86 0.76 6.71
C LYS A 67 17.36 -0.65 6.41
N ARG A 68 16.67 -1.69 6.90
CA ARG A 68 17.01 -3.09 6.59
C ARG A 68 16.91 -3.40 5.10
N LEU A 69 15.87 -2.91 4.44
CA LEU A 69 15.67 -3.09 2.99
C LEU A 69 16.85 -2.54 2.20
N PHE A 70 17.26 -1.29 2.47
CA PHE A 70 18.38 -0.64 1.79
C PHE A 70 19.75 -1.27 2.12
N GLN A 71 19.89 -1.86 3.29
CA GLN A 71 21.11 -2.59 3.69
C GLN A 71 21.16 -4.03 3.16
N GLY A 72 20.17 -4.47 2.38
CA GLY A 72 20.08 -5.86 1.90
C GLY A 72 19.78 -6.89 3.01
N ARG A 73 19.42 -6.43 4.21
CA ARG A 73 19.15 -7.27 5.39
C ARG A 73 17.67 -7.63 5.47
N ARG A 74 17.14 -8.24 4.41
CA ARG A 74 15.73 -8.65 4.36
C ARG A 74 15.52 -9.87 5.25
N THR A 75 14.60 -9.77 6.20
CA THR A 75 14.14 -10.94 6.97
C THR A 75 13.38 -11.86 6.02
N PRO A 76 13.63 -13.19 6.02
CA PRO A 76 12.81 -14.11 5.27
C PRO A 76 11.35 -13.97 5.71
N LEU A 77 10.44 -13.90 4.74
CA LEU A 77 9.02 -13.96 5.06
C LEU A 77 8.76 -15.31 5.75
N PRO A 78 7.94 -15.34 6.83
CA PRO A 78 7.47 -16.60 7.35
C PRO A 78 6.82 -17.38 6.20
N LEU A 79 6.99 -18.71 6.20
CA LEU A 79 6.29 -19.59 5.28
C LEU A 79 4.78 -19.45 5.54
N ALA A 80 4.17 -18.47 4.89
CA ALA A 80 2.74 -18.25 4.91
C ALA A 80 2.14 -19.32 4.02
N ASN A 81 1.82 -20.47 4.60
CA ASN A 81 0.72 -21.27 4.07
C ASN A 81 -0.49 -20.33 4.15
N ALA A 82 -1.05 -19.96 3.01
CA ALA A 82 -2.27 -19.15 2.96
C ALA A 82 -3.24 -19.77 3.97
N SER A 83 -3.51 -19.08 5.08
CA SER A 83 -4.51 -19.53 6.02
C SER A 83 -5.79 -19.65 5.21
N GLN A 84 -6.33 -20.86 5.15
CA GLN A 84 -7.60 -21.10 4.48
C GLN A 84 -8.59 -20.20 5.20
N ILE A 85 -8.96 -19.07 4.59
CA ILE A 85 -10.04 -18.23 5.08
C ILE A 85 -11.24 -19.16 5.00
N GLY A 86 -11.60 -19.73 6.14
CA GLY A 86 -12.75 -20.60 6.26
C GLY A 86 -13.93 -19.85 5.67
N ALA A 87 -14.67 -20.53 4.81
CA ALA A 87 -16.00 -20.10 4.44
C ALA A 87 -16.84 -20.05 5.73
N SER A 88 -16.78 -18.93 6.43
CA SER A 88 -17.75 -18.59 7.45
C SER A 88 -19.06 -18.38 6.72
N ASN A 89 -19.83 -19.47 6.56
CA ASN A 89 -21.28 -19.38 6.51
C ASN A 89 -21.78 -18.86 7.87
N GLU A 90 -21.37 -17.65 8.25
CA GLU A 90 -22.06 -16.89 9.26
C GLU A 90 -23.19 -16.19 8.54
N GLN A 91 -24.33 -16.89 8.56
CA GLN A 91 -25.62 -16.38 8.18
C GLN A 91 -25.85 -15.08 8.96
N GLN A 92 -25.64 -13.96 8.27
CA GLN A 92 -25.95 -12.62 8.77
C GLN A 92 -27.38 -12.65 9.32
N PRO A 93 -27.60 -12.37 10.61
CA PRO A 93 -28.95 -12.34 11.17
C PRO A 93 -29.79 -11.38 10.34
N GLN A 94 -30.84 -11.88 9.68
CA GLN A 94 -31.75 -11.03 8.96
C GLN A 94 -32.34 -10.02 9.95
N PRO A 95 -32.35 -8.71 9.64
CA PRO A 95 -33.05 -7.72 10.43
C PRO A 95 -34.51 -8.17 10.59
N GLN A 96 -34.92 -8.44 11.83
CA GLN A 96 -36.30 -8.79 12.13
C GLN A 96 -37.17 -7.57 11.79
N PRO A 97 -38.30 -7.74 11.07
CA PRO A 97 -39.21 -6.63 10.80
C PRO A 97 -39.67 -6.01 12.11
N ILE A 98 -39.52 -4.69 12.24
CA ILE A 98 -40.08 -3.94 13.37
C ILE A 98 -41.61 -4.07 13.25
N PRO A 99 -42.32 -4.66 14.25
CA PRO A 99 -43.77 -4.67 14.20
C PRO A 99 -44.27 -3.22 14.30
N LEU A 100 -44.94 -2.74 13.26
CA LEU A 100 -45.79 -1.56 13.34
C LEU A 100 -47.00 -1.92 14.21
N ASN A 101 -46.81 -1.87 15.54
CA ASN A 101 -47.95 -1.77 16.44
C ASN A 101 -48.43 -0.32 16.40
N GLY A 102 -49.55 -0.13 15.71
CA GLY A 102 -50.27 1.13 15.72
C GLY A 102 -50.78 1.45 17.12
N GLN A 103 -50.48 2.67 17.56
CA GLN A 103 -51.39 3.56 18.28
C GLN A 103 -51.08 5.00 17.87
#